data_AF-A0A2H2ZG15-F1
#
_entry.id   AF-A0A2H2ZG15-F1
#
_cell.length_a   1.000
_cell.length_b   1.000
_cell.length_c   1.000
_cell.angle_alpha   90.00
_cell.angle_beta   90.00
_cell.angle_gamma   90.00
#
_symmetry.space_group_name_H-M   'P 1'
#
loop_
_entity.id
_entity.type
_entity.pdbx_description
1 polymer ?
#
loop_
_entity_poly.entity_id
_entity_poly.type
_entity_poly.pdbx_seq_one_letter_code
_entity_poly.pdbx_strand_id
1 'polypeptide(L)'
;MSFLEQPRAAVLGLDYSDPRTLPIPLSMATLQLWDAQNYQEWSSISQPAMPATVGATILETITAADIASIPAFDASLFLVAYVLQLPQRRSLTKINLLDDASSISMSHFRIINLFPYSPIAMSHLALHYTPLHTLLSVSGDSWVFNKKVLQATDFMEHQRQLEKWRDSGSAAVAVAFASRALKLFLGLQRCVSKDGSTAASSIPPPFQQRAQQQQRKEISDFWGIYVCSLICWAFGHVGAASRSEASKAPTRRAAVQWILKASDMEPGRIQQMSEQERQAGSGAVNLARASLEKDCLGGRSILLADAVGVLKKLEEGDNYRRF
;
A
#
# COMPACT_ATOMS: atom_id res chain seq x y z
N MET A 1 -15.26 17.72 -17.45
CA MET A 1 -15.68 17.98 -16.06
C MET A 1 -14.62 17.44 -15.11
N SER A 2 -13.86 18.38 -14.54
CA SER A 2 -12.83 18.17 -13.53
C SER A 2 -13.49 17.83 -12.19
N PHE A 3 -13.28 16.61 -11.72
CA PHE A 3 -13.48 16.19 -10.34
C PHE A 3 -12.08 15.74 -9.90
N LEU A 4 -11.43 16.18 -8.82
CA LEU A 4 -11.79 17.02 -7.67
C LEU A 4 -10.49 17.57 -7.06
N GLU A 5 -10.20 18.87 -7.20
CA GLU A 5 -9.68 19.57 -6.03
C GLU A 5 -10.94 20.01 -5.27
N GLN A 6 -11.26 19.34 -4.17
CA GLN A 6 -11.92 20.11 -3.12
C GLN A 6 -10.84 21.08 -2.64
N PRO A 7 -10.97 22.40 -2.83
CA PRO A 7 -10.13 23.33 -2.11
C PRO A 7 -10.25 22.96 -0.64
N ARG A 8 -9.13 22.59 -0.01
CA ARG A 8 -9.13 22.30 1.43
C ARG A 8 -9.68 23.56 2.09
N ALA A 9 -10.82 23.44 2.75
CA ALA A 9 -11.41 24.56 3.46
C ALA A 9 -10.40 24.97 4.55
N ALA A 10 -9.66 26.04 4.30
CA ALA A 10 -8.80 26.64 5.30
C ALA A 10 -9.72 27.30 6.33
N VAL A 11 -10.11 26.53 7.34
CA VAL A 11 -10.75 27.08 8.52
C VAL A 11 -9.66 27.85 9.26
N LEU A 12 -9.87 29.16 9.45
CA LEU A 12 -8.93 30.02 10.16
C LEU A 12 -8.55 29.40 11.51
N GLY A 13 -7.26 29.12 11.70
CA GLY A 13 -6.70 28.56 12.94
C GLY A 13 -6.45 27.04 12.96
N LEU A 14 -6.88 26.29 11.94
CA LEU A 14 -6.57 24.86 11.81
C LEU A 14 -5.70 24.61 10.57
N ASP A 15 -4.44 24.25 10.80
CA ASP A 15 -3.56 23.83 9.73
C ASP A 15 -3.71 22.31 9.49
N TYR A 16 -4.61 21.95 8.58
CA TYR A 16 -4.81 20.55 8.17
C TYR A 16 -3.57 19.91 7.51
N SER A 17 -2.49 20.67 7.28
CA SER A 17 -1.21 20.15 6.83
C SER A 17 -0.29 19.71 7.97
N ASP A 18 -0.52 20.18 9.20
CA ASP A 18 0.22 19.77 10.39
C ASP A 18 -0.66 18.94 11.33
N PRO A 19 -0.40 17.61 11.45
CA PRO A 19 -1.16 16.74 12.32
C PRO A 19 -1.16 17.13 13.79
N ARG A 20 -0.17 17.90 14.23
CA ARG A 20 -0.06 18.40 15.61
C ARG A 20 -1.20 19.37 15.95
N THR A 21 -1.82 19.96 14.93
CA THR A 21 -2.93 20.91 15.11
C THR A 21 -4.31 20.26 14.93
N LEU A 22 -4.38 18.97 14.59
CA LEU A 22 -5.65 18.27 14.32
C LEU A 22 -6.45 18.05 15.62
N PRO A 23 -7.62 18.70 15.79
CA PRO A 23 -8.46 18.57 16.98
C PRO A 23 -9.38 17.35 16.86
N ILE A 24 -8.88 16.23 16.33
CA ILE A 24 -9.66 15.01 16.15
C ILE A 24 -9.62 14.23 17.47
N PRO A 25 -10.75 14.00 18.14
CA PRO A 25 -10.78 13.26 19.39
C PRO A 25 -10.54 11.77 19.15
N LEU A 26 -9.78 11.13 20.05
CA LEU A 26 -9.54 9.69 20.04
C LEU A 26 -10.72 8.95 20.68
N SER A 27 -11.06 7.79 20.12
CA SER A 27 -12.19 6.97 20.54
C SER A 27 -11.90 6.15 21.80
N MET A 28 -10.63 5.88 22.13
CA MET A 28 -10.22 5.09 23.29
C MET A 28 -10.91 5.53 24.59
N ALA A 29 -11.00 6.83 24.84
CA ALA A 29 -11.62 7.37 26.05
C ALA A 29 -13.15 7.18 26.10
N THR A 30 -13.76 6.77 25.00
CA THR A 30 -15.22 6.63 24.83
C THR A 30 -15.68 5.19 24.57
N LEU A 31 -14.77 4.21 24.53
CA LEU A 31 -15.12 2.81 24.23
C LEU A 31 -16.23 2.26 25.13
N GLN A 32 -16.16 2.57 26.42
CA GLN A 32 -17.15 2.12 27.41
C GLN A 32 -18.56 2.63 27.10
N LEU A 33 -18.70 3.76 26.39
CA LEU A 33 -20.00 4.28 25.97
C LEU A 33 -20.57 3.47 24.79
N TRP A 34 -19.71 2.96 23.92
CA TRP A 34 -20.13 2.13 22.78
C TRP A 34 -20.47 0.70 23.20
N ASP A 35 -19.88 0.23 24.30
CA ASP A 35 -20.12 -1.10 24.86
C ASP A 35 -21.30 -1.16 25.85
N ALA A 36 -21.87 0.00 26.22
CA ALA A 36 -23.01 0.07 27.13
C ALA A 36 -24.23 -0.65 26.55
N GLN A 37 -24.84 -1.53 27.33
CA GLN A 37 -25.94 -2.39 26.85
C GLN A 37 -27.29 -1.69 26.89
N ASN A 38 -27.42 -0.66 27.71
CA ASN A 38 -28.66 0.10 27.90
C ASN A 38 -28.39 1.57 28.20
N TYR A 39 -29.43 2.39 28.10
CA TYR A 39 -29.33 3.84 28.28
C TYR A 39 -28.93 4.25 29.71
N GLN A 40 -29.24 3.43 30.72
CA GLN A 40 -28.97 3.73 32.13
C GLN A 40 -27.48 3.61 32.41
N GLU A 41 -26.88 2.50 31.97
CA GLU A 41 -25.44 2.28 31.98
C GLU A 41 -24.71 3.38 31.21
N TRP A 42 -25.16 3.68 29.98
CA TRP A 42 -24.60 4.77 29.17
C TRP A 42 -24.61 6.12 29.90
N SER A 43 -25.72 6.46 30.57
CA SER A 43 -25.88 7.73 31.30
C SER A 43 -25.06 7.82 32.59
N SER A 44 -24.64 6.68 33.15
CA SER A 44 -23.84 6.62 34.39
C SER A 44 -22.34 6.78 34.16
N ILE A 45 -21.89 6.64 32.91
CA ILE A 45 -20.46 6.72 32.54
C ILE A 45 -20.04 8.19 32.49
N SER A 46 -19.10 8.58 33.35
CA SER A 46 -18.53 9.92 33.38
C SER A 46 -17.49 10.09 32.28
N GLN A 47 -17.61 11.15 31.48
CA GLN A 47 -16.65 11.49 30.43
C GLN A 47 -15.54 12.40 30.97
N PRO A 48 -14.30 12.26 30.47
CA PRO A 48 -13.27 13.25 30.72
C PRO A 48 -13.66 14.60 30.11
N ALA A 49 -13.41 15.70 30.83
CA ALA A 49 -13.79 17.05 30.42
C ALA A 49 -13.16 17.51 29.10
N MET A 50 -12.03 16.91 28.70
CA MET A 50 -11.35 17.14 27.42
C MET A 50 -10.85 15.80 26.87
N PRO A 51 -11.36 15.32 25.72
CA PRO A 51 -10.86 14.10 25.10
C PRO A 51 -9.44 14.32 24.55
N ALA A 52 -8.58 13.32 24.68
CA ALA A 52 -7.27 13.32 24.04
C ALA A 52 -7.45 13.43 22.52
N THR A 53 -6.68 14.31 21.88
CA THR A 53 -6.72 14.51 20.44
C THR A 53 -5.51 13.88 19.76
N VAL A 54 -5.65 13.60 18.46
CA VAL A 54 -4.54 13.12 17.61
C VAL A 54 -3.34 14.07 17.72
N GLY A 55 -3.57 15.39 17.64
CA GLY A 55 -2.51 16.39 17.72
C GLY A 55 -1.76 16.39 19.06
N ALA A 56 -2.48 16.38 20.17
CA ALA A 56 -1.88 16.34 21.51
C ALA A 56 -1.05 15.06 21.72
N THR A 57 -1.57 13.92 21.28
CA THR A 57 -0.91 12.63 21.49
C THR A 57 0.33 12.44 20.60
N ILE A 58 0.34 13.02 19.38
CA ILE A 58 1.53 13.00 18.50
C ILE A 58 2.72 13.74 19.12
N LEU A 59 2.46 14.79 19.92
CA LEU A 59 3.47 15.58 20.61
C LEU A 59 4.16 14.80 21.74
N GLU A 60 3.48 13.83 22.35
CA GLU A 60 3.98 13.04 23.48
C GLU A 60 4.87 11.85 23.09
N THR A 61 5.38 11.80 21.84
CA THR A 61 6.28 10.75 21.34
C THR A 61 5.75 9.32 21.51
N ILE A 62 4.64 9.03 20.83
CA ILE A 62 4.05 7.68 20.75
C ILE A 62 5.07 6.64 20.23
N THR A 63 5.02 5.42 20.77
CA THR A 63 5.81 4.26 20.32
C THR A 63 4.97 3.24 19.55
N ALA A 64 5.62 2.27 18.91
CA ALA A 64 4.93 1.17 18.22
C ALA A 64 4.11 0.27 19.16
N ALA A 65 4.57 0.10 20.41
CA ALA A 65 3.87 -0.69 21.41
C ALA A 65 2.56 -0.01 21.83
N ASP A 66 2.59 1.31 21.97
CA ASP A 66 1.41 2.11 22.29
C ASP A 66 0.36 1.98 21.17
N ILE A 67 0.79 2.13 19.91
CA ILE A 67 -0.08 1.96 18.74
C ILE A 67 -0.66 0.54 18.65
N ALA A 68 0.08 -0.48 19.06
CA ALA A 68 -0.44 -1.85 19.09
C ALA A 68 -1.50 -2.07 20.20
N SER A 69 -1.50 -1.22 21.24
CA SER A 69 -2.42 -1.30 22.37
C SER A 69 -3.70 -0.48 22.19
N ILE A 70 -3.71 0.49 21.28
CA ILE A 70 -4.87 1.36 21.04
C ILE A 70 -5.90 0.70 20.10
N PRO A 71 -7.17 1.17 20.10
CA PRO A 71 -8.19 0.66 19.18
C PRO A 71 -7.81 0.83 17.72
N ALA A 72 -8.25 -0.10 16.86
CA ALA A 72 -7.93 -0.08 15.43
C ALA A 72 -8.36 1.22 14.73
N PHE A 73 -9.49 1.80 15.15
CA PHE A 73 -9.95 3.10 14.65
C PHE A 73 -8.93 4.22 14.97
N ASP A 74 -8.50 4.34 16.22
CA ASP A 74 -7.52 5.35 16.62
C ASP A 74 -6.16 5.12 15.94
N ALA A 75 -5.71 3.86 15.82
CA ALA A 75 -4.50 3.51 15.08
C ALA A 75 -4.58 3.96 13.61
N SER A 76 -5.76 3.85 12.98
CA SER A 76 -5.97 4.35 11.62
C SER A 76 -5.90 5.88 11.54
N LEU A 77 -6.41 6.60 12.55
CA LEU A 77 -6.31 8.06 12.63
C LEU A 77 -4.85 8.51 12.73
N PHE A 78 -4.05 7.84 13.57
CA PHE A 78 -2.62 8.11 13.64
C PHE A 78 -1.90 7.81 12.32
N LEU A 79 -2.24 6.70 11.66
CA LEU A 79 -1.65 6.38 10.37
C LEU A 79 -1.91 7.49 9.35
N VAL A 80 -3.18 7.92 9.20
CA VAL A 80 -3.55 9.00 8.28
C VAL A 80 -2.85 10.31 8.65
N ALA A 81 -2.78 10.63 9.95
CA ALA A 81 -2.05 11.79 10.45
C ALA A 81 -0.57 11.76 10.03
N TYR A 82 0.14 10.64 10.21
CA TYR A 82 1.54 10.55 9.77
C TYR A 82 1.68 10.55 8.24
N VAL A 83 0.71 10.01 7.50
CA VAL A 83 0.69 10.11 6.03
C VAL A 83 0.54 11.56 5.56
N LEU A 84 -0.19 12.41 6.29
CA LEU A 84 -0.30 13.84 5.98
C LEU A 84 1.01 14.62 6.16
N GLN A 85 1.95 14.12 6.98
CA GLN A 85 3.29 14.72 7.16
C GLN A 85 4.22 14.43 5.98
N LEU A 86 3.88 13.49 5.11
CA LEU A 86 4.69 13.19 3.94
C LEU A 86 4.73 14.41 3.01
N PRO A 87 5.85 14.64 2.29
CA PRO A 87 5.98 15.78 1.39
C PRO A 87 4.81 15.86 0.41
N GLN A 88 4.12 17.00 0.41
CA GLN A 88 2.96 17.20 -0.45
C GLN A 88 3.39 17.32 -1.92
N ARG A 89 2.66 16.64 -2.80
CA ARG A 89 2.86 16.77 -4.24
C ARG A 89 2.26 18.08 -4.72
N ARG A 90 2.98 18.79 -5.60
CA ARG A 90 2.44 19.97 -6.30
C ARG A 90 1.37 19.60 -7.34
N SER A 91 1.34 18.34 -7.77
CA SER A 91 0.36 17.82 -8.72
C SER A 91 0.07 16.35 -8.39
N LEU A 92 -1.19 15.93 -8.47
CA LEU A 92 -1.58 14.55 -8.21
C LEU A 92 -1.07 13.58 -9.29
N THR A 93 -0.84 14.08 -10.51
CA THR A 93 -0.41 13.28 -11.67
C THR A 93 1.10 13.28 -11.87
N LYS A 94 1.82 14.31 -11.40
CA LYS A 94 3.28 14.44 -11.57
C LYS A 94 4.00 14.24 -10.26
N ILE A 95 5.01 13.38 -10.28
CA ILE A 95 5.90 13.12 -9.14
C ILE A 95 7.26 13.74 -9.42
N ASN A 96 7.85 14.34 -8.39
CA ASN A 96 9.26 14.69 -8.40
C ASN A 96 10.05 13.39 -8.28
N LEU A 97 10.51 12.88 -9.41
CA LEU A 97 11.28 11.65 -9.45
C LEU A 97 12.60 11.85 -8.71
N LEU A 98 12.97 10.83 -7.95
CA LEU A 98 14.25 10.71 -7.32
C LEU A 98 15.18 9.95 -8.27
N ASP A 99 16.32 10.52 -8.61
CA ASP A 99 17.29 9.87 -9.49
C ASP A 99 18.05 8.75 -8.76
N ASP A 100 18.43 8.95 -7.49
CA ASP A 100 19.18 8.00 -6.68
C ASP A 100 18.49 7.65 -5.35
N ALA A 101 18.11 6.38 -5.21
CA ALA A 101 17.49 5.81 -4.01
C ALA A 101 18.49 5.45 -2.90
N SER A 102 19.81 5.52 -3.14
CA SER A 102 20.83 5.17 -2.14
C SER A 102 20.81 6.09 -0.91
N SER A 103 20.36 7.33 -1.09
CA SER A 103 20.21 8.33 -0.04
C SER A 103 19.03 8.06 0.91
N ILE A 104 18.12 7.17 0.53
CA ILE A 104 16.91 6.87 1.29
C ILE A 104 17.10 5.58 2.08
N SER A 105 17.10 5.70 3.41
CA SER A 105 16.95 4.56 4.32
C SER A 105 15.51 4.43 4.78
N MET A 106 14.99 3.20 4.77
CA MET A 106 13.62 2.93 5.22
C MET A 106 13.45 3.25 6.71
N SER A 107 14.50 3.09 7.53
CA SER A 107 14.44 3.38 8.98
C SER A 107 14.13 4.84 9.31
N HIS A 108 14.34 5.77 8.37
CA HIS A 108 14.04 7.20 8.55
C HIS A 108 12.54 7.51 8.54
N PHE A 109 11.70 6.61 8.00
CA PHE A 109 10.27 6.84 7.95
C PHE A 109 9.62 6.46 9.28
N ARG A 110 9.16 7.47 10.02
CA ARG A 110 8.46 7.29 11.30
C ARG A 110 7.26 6.35 11.18
N ILE A 111 6.56 6.37 10.04
CA ILE A 111 5.44 5.45 9.74
C ILE A 111 5.88 3.98 9.86
N ILE A 112 7.07 3.59 9.39
CA ILE A 112 7.53 2.20 9.49
C ILE A 112 7.84 1.83 10.94
N ASN A 113 8.49 2.75 11.66
CA ASN A 113 8.88 2.49 13.05
C ASN A 113 7.67 2.35 13.96
N LEU A 114 6.59 3.08 13.67
CA LEU A 114 5.33 3.06 14.41
C LEU A 114 4.39 1.93 13.98
N PHE A 115 4.37 1.59 12.69
CA PHE A 115 3.48 0.57 12.12
C PHE A 115 4.26 -0.54 11.38
N PRO A 116 5.18 -1.25 12.05
CA PRO A 116 6.10 -2.19 11.38
C PRO A 116 5.39 -3.39 10.74
N TYR A 117 4.20 -3.75 11.22
CA TYR A 117 3.40 -4.87 10.74
C TYR A 117 2.12 -4.45 10.01
N SER A 118 1.97 -3.17 9.71
CA SER A 118 0.78 -2.67 9.00
C SER A 118 1.02 -2.70 7.49
N PRO A 119 0.33 -3.58 6.74
CA PRO A 119 0.49 -3.64 5.30
C PRO A 119 -0.03 -2.35 4.64
N ILE A 120 -1.10 -1.76 5.18
CA ILE A 120 -1.69 -0.52 4.64
C ILE A 120 -0.75 0.68 4.82
N ALA A 121 0.01 0.75 5.93
CA ALA A 121 1.01 1.80 6.15
C ALA A 121 2.12 1.74 5.08
N MET A 122 2.57 0.54 4.76
CA MET A 122 3.53 0.30 3.69
C MET A 122 2.95 0.64 2.31
N SER A 123 1.67 0.33 2.06
CA SER A 123 0.99 0.73 0.82
C SER A 123 0.93 2.25 0.65
N HIS A 124 0.70 3.02 1.71
CA HIS A 124 0.72 4.49 1.64
C HIS A 124 2.10 5.03 1.27
N LEU A 125 3.17 4.47 1.84
CA LEU A 125 4.54 4.84 1.47
C LEU A 125 4.87 4.44 0.03
N ALA A 126 4.48 3.25 -0.41
CA ALA A 126 4.65 2.82 -1.80
C ALA A 126 3.92 3.76 -2.78
N LEU A 127 2.70 4.14 -2.42
CA LEU A 127 1.87 5.08 -3.17
C LEU A 127 2.50 6.47 -3.25
N HIS A 128 3.13 6.95 -2.17
CA HIS A 128 3.79 8.26 -2.12
C HIS A 128 4.92 8.40 -3.16
N TYR A 129 5.57 7.30 -3.53
CA TYR A 129 6.60 7.27 -4.57
C TYR A 129 6.12 6.78 -5.94
N THR A 130 4.81 6.52 -6.12
CA THR A 130 4.24 5.94 -7.35
C THR A 130 3.27 6.89 -8.06
N PRO A 131 3.40 7.13 -9.38
CA PRO A 131 2.47 7.93 -10.17
C PRO A 131 1.19 7.13 -10.41
N LEU A 132 0.35 7.02 -9.38
CA LEU A 132 -0.80 6.13 -9.35
C LEU A 132 -1.73 6.29 -10.56
N HIS A 133 -2.02 7.53 -10.96
CA HIS A 133 -2.90 7.79 -12.10
C HIS A 133 -2.33 7.20 -13.40
N THR A 134 -1.03 7.41 -13.63
CA THR A 134 -0.29 6.88 -14.78
C THR A 134 -0.19 5.36 -14.75
N LEU A 135 0.05 4.79 -13.57
CA LEU A 135 0.10 3.34 -13.39
C LEU A 135 -1.25 2.69 -13.71
N LEU A 136 -2.34 3.24 -13.16
CA LEU A 136 -3.70 2.74 -13.39
C LEU A 136 -4.14 2.89 -14.84
N SER A 137 -3.78 4.00 -15.50
CA SER A 137 -4.16 4.22 -16.90
C SER A 137 -3.50 3.19 -17.82
N VAL A 138 -2.22 2.88 -17.59
CA VAL A 138 -1.49 1.88 -18.38
C VAL A 138 -1.95 0.46 -18.06
N SER A 139 -2.14 0.11 -16.78
CA SER A 139 -2.60 -1.24 -16.41
C SER A 139 -4.05 -1.52 -16.82
N GLY A 140 -4.92 -0.50 -16.71
CA GLY A 140 -6.37 -0.59 -16.93
C GLY A 140 -6.82 -0.40 -18.37
N ASP A 141 -5.94 -0.48 -19.37
CA ASP A 141 -6.27 -0.26 -20.78
C ASP A 141 -6.94 1.10 -21.03
N SER A 142 -6.29 2.17 -20.58
CA SER A 142 -6.79 3.55 -20.62
C SER A 142 -7.95 3.85 -19.65
N TRP A 143 -8.36 2.93 -18.77
CA TRP A 143 -9.39 3.21 -17.76
C TRP A 143 -8.78 3.55 -16.41
N VAL A 144 -9.20 4.68 -15.84
CA VAL A 144 -8.85 5.12 -14.49
C VAL A 144 -10.13 5.51 -13.77
N PHE A 145 -10.47 4.83 -12.67
CA PHE A 145 -11.66 5.12 -11.85
C PHE A 145 -12.95 5.31 -12.67
N ASN A 146 -13.29 4.34 -13.54
CA ASN A 146 -14.44 4.37 -14.46
C ASN A 146 -14.41 5.49 -15.51
N LYS A 147 -13.27 6.18 -15.71
CA LYS A 147 -13.09 7.14 -16.80
C LYS A 147 -12.07 6.60 -17.79
N LYS A 148 -12.48 6.51 -19.05
CA LYS A 148 -11.56 6.19 -20.15
C LYS A 148 -10.75 7.45 -20.52
N VAL A 149 -9.45 7.30 -20.63
CA VAL A 149 -8.55 8.24 -21.29
C VAL A 149 -8.88 8.18 -22.78
N LEU A 150 -9.55 9.22 -23.27
CA LEU A 150 -10.13 9.22 -24.61
C LEU A 150 -9.09 9.51 -25.70
N GLN A 151 -8.03 10.26 -25.38
CA GLN A 151 -7.01 10.66 -26.35
C GLN A 151 -5.82 9.71 -26.32
N ALA A 152 -5.45 9.20 -27.49
CA ALA A 152 -4.28 8.32 -27.63
C ALA A 152 -2.97 9.02 -27.23
N THR A 153 -2.86 10.32 -27.46
CA THR A 153 -1.72 11.16 -27.06
C THR A 153 -1.50 11.16 -25.55
N ASP A 154 -2.59 11.26 -24.78
CA ASP A 154 -2.53 11.24 -23.31
C ASP A 154 -2.11 9.86 -22.79
N PHE A 155 -2.57 8.80 -23.46
CA PHE A 155 -2.17 7.43 -23.11
C PHE A 155 -0.67 7.19 -23.38
N MET A 156 -0.15 7.64 -24.54
CA MET A 156 1.29 7.56 -24.83
C MET A 156 2.14 8.36 -23.85
N GLU A 157 1.67 9.55 -23.45
CA GLU A 157 2.37 10.34 -22.43
C GLU A 157 2.37 9.63 -21.08
N HIS A 158 1.28 8.95 -20.70
CA HIS A 158 1.28 8.12 -19.50
C HIS A 158 2.28 6.96 -19.58
N GLN A 159 2.36 6.26 -20.72
CA GLN A 159 3.36 5.19 -20.92
C GLN A 159 4.79 5.73 -20.73
N ARG A 160 5.12 6.84 -21.40
CA ARG A 160 6.44 7.48 -21.30
C ARG A 160 6.77 7.93 -19.87
N GLN A 161 5.79 8.46 -19.14
CA GLN A 161 5.97 8.84 -17.74
C GLN A 161 6.20 7.62 -16.84
N LEU A 162 5.53 6.50 -17.11
CA LEU A 162 5.68 5.27 -16.35
C LEU A 162 7.05 4.63 -16.60
N GLU A 163 7.55 4.64 -17.84
CA GLU A 163 8.91 4.23 -18.18
C GLU A 163 9.96 5.08 -17.46
N LYS A 164 9.82 6.41 -17.52
CA LYS A 164 10.72 7.31 -16.80
C LYS A 164 10.70 7.05 -15.29
N TRP A 165 9.53 6.76 -14.72
CA TRP A 165 9.41 6.40 -13.32
C TRP A 165 10.10 5.06 -13.02
N ARG A 166 9.89 4.03 -13.84
CA ARG A 166 10.51 2.70 -13.68
C ARG A 166 12.03 2.78 -13.57
N ASP A 167 12.64 3.67 -14.34
CA ASP A 167 14.10 3.83 -14.41
C ASP A 167 14.65 4.76 -13.32
N SER A 168 13.77 5.37 -12.50
CA SER A 168 14.15 6.26 -11.40
C SER A 168 14.32 5.52 -10.07
N GLY A 169 15.06 6.14 -9.14
CA GLY A 169 15.13 5.70 -7.75
C GLY A 169 13.78 5.70 -7.03
N SER A 170 12.81 6.53 -7.45
CA SER A 170 11.46 6.50 -6.88
C SER A 170 10.77 5.14 -7.05
N ALA A 171 10.98 4.46 -8.19
CA ALA A 171 10.41 3.13 -8.39
C ALA A 171 11.03 2.10 -7.44
N ALA A 172 12.33 2.18 -7.17
CA ALA A 172 13.00 1.29 -6.24
C ALA A 172 12.47 1.47 -4.80
N VAL A 173 12.25 2.70 -4.36
CA VAL A 173 11.63 3.01 -3.06
C VAL A 173 10.19 2.48 -3.00
N ALA A 174 9.40 2.74 -4.05
CA ALA A 174 8.02 2.26 -4.13
C ALA A 174 7.94 0.74 -4.03
N VAL A 175 8.84 0.02 -4.71
CA VAL A 175 8.91 -1.45 -4.70
C VAL A 175 9.38 -2.00 -3.35
N ALA A 176 10.32 -1.35 -2.68
CA ALA A 176 10.72 -1.73 -1.32
C ALA A 176 9.50 -1.77 -0.39
N PHE A 177 8.68 -0.73 -0.45
CA PHE A 177 7.44 -0.65 0.33
C PHE A 177 6.35 -1.60 -0.14
N ALA A 178 6.12 -1.69 -1.45
CA ALA A 178 5.09 -2.56 -2.02
C ALA A 178 5.38 -4.04 -1.74
N SER A 179 6.64 -4.47 -1.83
CA SER A 179 7.04 -5.85 -1.53
C SER A 179 6.86 -6.19 -0.04
N ARG A 180 7.19 -5.28 0.89
CA ARG A 180 6.88 -5.46 2.32
C ARG A 180 5.37 -5.53 2.58
N ALA A 181 4.58 -4.68 1.93
CA ALA A 181 3.12 -4.70 2.03
C ALA A 181 2.56 -6.06 1.56
N LEU A 182 2.99 -6.53 0.38
CA LEU A 182 2.55 -7.82 -0.19
C LEU A 182 2.98 -9.02 0.67
N LYS A 183 4.20 -8.99 1.24
CA LYS A 183 4.67 -10.02 2.20
C LYS A 183 3.71 -10.16 3.37
N LEU A 184 3.21 -9.04 3.90
CA LEU A 184 2.26 -9.00 5.02
C LEU A 184 0.84 -9.39 4.58
N PHE A 185 0.28 -8.75 3.55
CA PHE A 185 -1.08 -9.03 3.05
C PHE A 185 -1.28 -10.50 2.66
N LEU A 186 -0.27 -11.09 2.01
CA LEU A 186 -0.35 -12.47 1.52
C LEU A 186 0.22 -13.50 2.51
N GLY A 187 0.74 -13.05 3.65
CA GLY A 187 1.31 -13.92 4.69
C GLY A 187 2.46 -14.81 4.21
N LEU A 188 3.28 -14.33 3.26
CA LEU A 188 4.24 -15.15 2.51
C LEU A 188 5.33 -15.78 3.39
N GLN A 189 5.61 -15.21 4.55
CA GLN A 189 6.59 -15.75 5.50
C GLN A 189 6.20 -17.14 6.04
N ARG A 190 4.89 -17.45 6.05
CA ARG A 190 4.37 -18.77 6.46
C ARG A 190 4.49 -19.83 5.36
N CYS A 191 4.61 -19.42 4.10
CA CYS A 191 4.69 -20.34 2.95
C CYS A 191 6.06 -21.04 2.84
N VAL A 192 7.15 -20.37 3.26
CA VAL A 192 8.51 -20.95 3.20
C VAL A 192 8.76 -21.96 4.33
N SER A 193 8.11 -21.77 5.49
CA SER A 193 8.30 -22.61 6.67
C SER A 193 7.70 -24.02 6.54
N LYS A 194 6.90 -24.30 5.50
CA LYS A 194 6.28 -25.62 5.28
C LYS A 194 7.19 -26.62 4.54
N ASP A 195 8.26 -26.16 3.89
CA ASP A 195 9.05 -27.01 2.97
C ASP A 195 10.44 -27.40 3.48
N GLY A 196 10.78 -27.18 4.75
CA GLY A 196 12.02 -27.73 5.31
C GLY A 196 12.44 -27.19 6.67
N SER A 197 12.48 -28.08 7.65
CA SER A 197 13.35 -28.09 8.84
C SER A 197 13.36 -26.88 9.78
N THR A 198 12.91 -27.16 11.01
CA THR A 198 13.20 -26.50 12.29
C THR A 198 14.20 -25.32 12.26
N ALA A 199 13.66 -24.10 12.27
CA ALA A 199 14.34 -22.95 12.83
C ALA A 199 13.44 -22.38 13.94
N ALA A 200 13.92 -22.45 15.17
CA ALA A 200 13.34 -21.78 16.31
C ALA A 200 13.37 -20.26 16.07
N SER A 201 12.21 -19.64 15.85
CA SER A 201 12.06 -18.21 16.05
C SER A 201 10.63 -17.88 16.44
N SER A 202 10.49 -17.44 17.70
CA SER A 202 9.38 -16.65 18.26
C SER A 202 7.97 -17.12 17.92
N ILE A 203 7.39 -17.87 18.87
CA ILE A 203 5.94 -18.00 19.02
C ILE A 203 5.34 -16.59 18.96
N PRO A 204 4.51 -16.27 17.95
CA PRO A 204 3.80 -14.99 17.94
C PRO A 204 2.87 -14.96 19.16
N PRO A 205 2.83 -13.89 19.98
CA PRO A 205 1.93 -13.80 21.14
C PRO A 205 0.47 -14.17 20.77
N PRO A 206 -0.31 -14.72 21.72
CA PRO A 206 -1.67 -15.20 21.47
C PRO A 206 -2.63 -14.15 20.87
N PHE A 207 -2.34 -12.85 21.02
CA PHE A 207 -3.08 -11.75 20.39
C PHE A 207 -2.90 -11.71 18.85
N GLN A 208 -1.74 -12.15 18.36
CA GLN A 208 -1.41 -12.21 16.93
C GLN A 208 -2.19 -13.30 16.19
N GLN A 209 -2.64 -14.36 16.89
CA GLN A 209 -3.48 -15.41 16.29
C GLN A 209 -4.92 -14.95 16.07
N ARG A 210 -5.53 -14.18 17.00
CA ARG A 210 -6.89 -13.64 16.80
C ARG A 210 -6.95 -12.57 15.71
N ALA A 211 -5.97 -11.68 15.65
CA ALA A 211 -5.88 -10.68 14.59
C ALA A 211 -5.64 -11.32 13.20
N GLN A 212 -4.91 -12.45 13.12
CA GLN A 212 -4.55 -13.10 11.86
C GLN A 212 -5.52 -14.18 11.38
N GLN A 213 -6.33 -14.79 12.26
CA GLN A 213 -7.33 -15.80 11.89
C GLN A 213 -8.69 -15.19 11.53
N GLN A 214 -8.94 -13.94 11.92
CA GLN A 214 -10.21 -13.25 11.73
C GLN A 214 -10.08 -11.95 10.90
N GLN A 215 -9.07 -11.82 10.03
CA GLN A 215 -9.03 -10.70 9.09
C GLN A 215 -10.13 -10.86 8.04
N ARG A 216 -11.32 -10.35 8.36
CA ARG A 216 -12.23 -9.84 7.33
C ARG A 216 -11.41 -8.81 6.56
N LYS A 217 -10.98 -9.17 5.34
CA LYS A 217 -10.25 -8.24 4.46
C LYS A 217 -11.12 -7.01 4.26
N GLU A 218 -10.62 -5.87 4.70
CA GLU A 218 -11.29 -4.59 4.51
C GLU A 218 -11.16 -4.15 3.06
N ILE A 219 -11.99 -3.19 2.64
CA ILE A 219 -11.90 -2.62 1.28
C ILE A 219 -10.51 -2.03 0.99
N SER A 220 -9.88 -1.47 2.03
CA SER A 220 -8.51 -0.94 2.05
C SER A 220 -7.47 -2.02 1.74
N ASP A 221 -7.64 -3.24 2.26
CA ASP A 221 -6.71 -4.35 2.05
C ASP A 221 -6.71 -4.80 0.59
N PHE A 222 -7.89 -4.91 -0.02
CA PHE A 222 -8.01 -5.27 -1.43
C PHE A 222 -7.32 -4.25 -2.33
N TRP A 223 -7.54 -2.96 -2.05
CA TRP A 223 -6.89 -1.88 -2.78
C TRP A 223 -5.38 -1.88 -2.59
N GLY A 224 -4.91 -2.11 -1.36
CA GLY A 224 -3.49 -2.24 -1.04
C GLY A 224 -2.82 -3.39 -1.81
N ILE A 225 -3.43 -4.58 -1.82
CA ILE A 225 -2.94 -5.75 -2.58
C ILE A 225 -2.87 -5.42 -4.07
N TYR A 226 -3.95 -4.86 -4.62
CA TYR A 226 -4.04 -4.52 -6.04
C TYR A 226 -2.94 -3.54 -6.44
N VAL A 227 -2.86 -2.37 -5.80
CA VAL A 227 -1.89 -1.33 -6.17
C VAL A 227 -0.45 -1.79 -5.93
N CYS A 228 -0.14 -2.44 -4.80
CA CYS A 228 1.22 -2.91 -4.56
C CYS A 228 1.65 -3.96 -5.59
N SER A 229 0.73 -4.81 -6.06
CA SER A 229 1.03 -5.76 -7.14
C SER A 229 1.30 -5.06 -8.48
N LEU A 230 0.57 -3.99 -8.80
CA LEU A 230 0.81 -3.18 -9.99
C LEU A 230 2.15 -2.44 -9.93
N ILE A 231 2.56 -1.95 -8.76
CA ILE A 231 3.87 -1.32 -8.56
C ILE A 231 4.99 -2.33 -8.85
N CYS A 232 4.91 -3.54 -8.28
CA CYS A 232 5.88 -4.60 -8.56
C CYS A 232 5.88 -5.04 -10.02
N TRP A 233 4.71 -5.08 -10.66
CA TRP A 233 4.58 -5.36 -12.09
C TRP A 233 5.24 -4.31 -12.98
N ALA A 234 4.93 -3.03 -12.77
CA ALA A 234 5.47 -1.95 -13.58
C ALA A 234 6.99 -1.84 -13.42
N PHE A 235 7.52 -2.07 -12.22
CA PHE A 235 8.98 -2.13 -12.00
C PHE A 235 9.64 -3.33 -12.68
N GLY A 236 8.98 -4.49 -12.67
CA GLY A 236 9.43 -5.70 -13.34
C GLY A 236 9.14 -5.75 -14.84
N HIS A 237 8.56 -4.70 -15.40
CA HIS A 237 8.17 -4.65 -16.80
C HIS A 237 9.39 -4.41 -17.70
N VAL A 238 9.80 -5.44 -18.42
CA VAL A 238 10.81 -5.34 -19.48
C VAL A 238 10.07 -5.17 -20.82
N GLY A 239 10.35 -4.07 -21.54
CA GLY A 239 9.64 -3.69 -22.78
C GLY A 239 9.74 -4.75 -23.88
N ALA A 240 8.86 -4.66 -24.89
CA ALA A 240 8.69 -5.70 -25.92
C ALA A 240 9.99 -6.15 -26.63
N ALA A 241 10.98 -5.27 -26.79
CA ALA A 241 12.25 -5.55 -27.47
C ALA A 241 13.19 -6.52 -26.73
N SER A 242 13.00 -6.71 -25.43
CA SER A 242 13.87 -7.52 -24.55
C SER A 242 13.40 -8.96 -24.35
N ARG A 243 12.16 -9.27 -24.75
CA ARG A 243 11.61 -10.63 -24.61
C ARG A 243 12.11 -11.48 -25.77
N SER A 244 13.11 -12.31 -25.50
CA SER A 244 13.26 -13.57 -26.23
C SER A 244 11.96 -14.36 -26.10
N GLU A 245 11.48 -15.00 -27.18
CA GLU A 245 10.28 -15.84 -27.21
C GLU A 245 10.27 -16.96 -26.13
N ALA A 246 11.41 -17.22 -25.48
CA ALA A 246 11.58 -18.16 -24.37
C ALA A 246 11.30 -17.59 -22.96
N SER A 247 10.96 -16.30 -22.84
CA SER A 247 10.66 -15.61 -21.58
C SER A 247 9.34 -16.10 -20.97
N LYS A 248 9.38 -17.24 -20.27
CA LYS A 248 8.23 -17.79 -19.53
C LYS A 248 7.81 -16.83 -18.41
N ALA A 249 6.50 -16.66 -18.23
CA ALA A 249 5.94 -15.91 -17.11
C ALA A 249 6.56 -16.39 -15.77
N PRO A 250 6.85 -15.49 -14.81
CA PRO A 250 7.49 -15.88 -13.57
C PRO A 250 6.67 -16.94 -12.83
N THR A 251 7.33 -18.01 -12.40
CA THR A 251 6.66 -19.04 -11.60
C THR A 251 6.21 -18.44 -10.26
N ARG A 252 5.13 -18.99 -9.69
CA ARG A 252 4.63 -18.58 -8.36
C ARG A 252 5.73 -18.60 -7.29
N ARG A 253 6.61 -19.62 -7.31
CA ARG A 253 7.73 -19.76 -6.37
C ARG A 253 8.75 -18.63 -6.56
N ALA A 254 9.12 -18.33 -7.81
CA ALA A 254 10.04 -17.23 -8.11
C ALA A 254 9.46 -15.87 -7.66
N ALA A 255 8.17 -15.63 -7.89
CA ALA A 255 7.49 -14.41 -7.44
C ALA A 255 7.50 -14.28 -5.89
N VAL A 256 7.22 -15.36 -5.16
CA VAL A 256 7.28 -15.36 -3.68
C VAL A 256 8.70 -15.08 -3.20
N GLN A 257 9.70 -15.76 -3.77
CA GLN A 257 11.11 -15.55 -3.40
C GLN A 257 11.57 -14.13 -3.71
N TRP A 258 11.13 -13.58 -4.84
CA TRP A 258 11.43 -12.20 -5.21
C TRP A 258 10.81 -11.20 -4.24
N ILE A 259 9.53 -11.35 -3.88
CA ILE A 259 8.87 -10.46 -2.91
C ILE A 259 9.57 -10.51 -1.56
N LEU A 260 9.93 -11.71 -1.08
CA LEU A 260 10.66 -11.87 0.18
C LEU A 260 12.03 -11.18 0.11
N LYS A 261 12.81 -11.43 -0.95
CA LYS A 261 14.10 -10.79 -1.18
C LYS A 261 13.98 -9.26 -1.23
N ALA A 262 13.07 -8.73 -2.05
CA ALA A 262 12.86 -7.29 -2.19
C ALA A 262 12.36 -6.64 -0.88
N SER A 263 11.55 -7.34 -0.10
CA SER A 263 11.02 -6.83 1.17
C SER A 263 12.11 -6.60 2.23
N ASP A 264 13.19 -7.38 2.18
CA ASP A 264 14.30 -7.31 3.13
C ASP A 264 15.46 -6.43 2.61
N MET A 265 15.33 -5.85 1.41
CA MET A 265 16.35 -4.98 0.79
C MET A 265 16.03 -3.50 1.01
N GLU A 266 17.09 -2.68 1.08
CA GLU A 266 16.98 -1.22 1.04
C GLU A 266 16.80 -0.72 -0.41
N PRO A 267 16.12 0.44 -0.62
CA PRO A 267 15.81 0.98 -1.94
C PRO A 267 17.01 1.10 -2.89
N GLY A 268 18.17 1.56 -2.40
CA GLY A 268 19.38 1.67 -3.22
C GLY A 268 19.83 0.35 -3.85
N ARG A 269 19.67 -0.78 -3.15
CA ARG A 269 20.01 -2.11 -3.71
C ARG A 269 18.96 -2.61 -4.69
N ILE A 270 17.70 -2.24 -4.51
CA ILE A 270 16.62 -2.58 -5.44
C ILE A 270 16.83 -1.83 -6.77
N GLN A 271 17.28 -0.58 -6.71
CA GLN A 271 17.63 0.18 -7.92
C GLN A 271 18.76 -0.49 -8.73
N GLN A 272 19.70 -1.16 -8.07
CA GLN A 272 20.81 -1.86 -8.71
C GLN A 272 20.44 -3.25 -9.26
N MET A 273 19.21 -3.72 -9.08
CA MET A 273 18.78 -5.02 -9.62
C MET A 273 18.87 -5.03 -11.14
N SER A 274 19.40 -6.12 -11.70
CA SER A 274 19.39 -6.36 -13.14
C SER A 274 17.97 -6.52 -13.67
N GLU A 275 17.73 -6.25 -14.96
CA GLU A 275 16.41 -6.40 -15.57
C GLU A 275 15.82 -7.81 -15.39
N GLN A 276 16.66 -8.83 -15.48
CA GLN A 276 16.27 -10.23 -15.25
C GLN A 276 15.77 -10.47 -13.82
N GLU A 277 16.43 -9.87 -12.82
CA GLU A 277 15.99 -9.94 -11.43
C GLU A 277 14.68 -9.18 -11.21
N ARG A 278 14.53 -8.00 -11.84
CA ARG A 278 13.29 -7.22 -11.75
C ARG A 278 12.10 -7.95 -12.37
N GLN A 279 12.33 -8.69 -13.47
CA GLN A 279 11.29 -9.40 -14.19
C GLN A 279 10.51 -10.39 -13.32
N ALA A 280 11.16 -11.04 -12.35
CA ALA A 280 10.47 -11.94 -11.41
C ALA A 280 9.40 -11.21 -10.57
N GLY A 281 9.54 -9.90 -10.35
CA GLY A 281 8.57 -9.05 -9.65
C GLY A 281 7.24 -8.90 -10.38
N SER A 282 7.21 -9.07 -11.70
CA SER A 282 5.96 -9.10 -12.48
C SER A 282 5.02 -10.25 -12.07
N GLY A 283 5.57 -11.31 -11.47
CA GLY A 283 4.79 -12.42 -10.92
C GLY A 283 3.96 -12.06 -9.68
N ALA A 284 4.14 -10.88 -9.09
CA ALA A 284 3.31 -10.38 -7.99
C ALA A 284 1.83 -10.28 -8.39
N VAL A 285 1.54 -10.04 -9.67
CA VAL A 285 0.17 -9.97 -10.22
C VAL A 285 -0.56 -11.30 -10.10
N ASN A 286 0.11 -12.42 -10.43
CA ASN A 286 -0.48 -13.76 -10.29
C ASN A 286 -0.82 -14.06 -8.82
N LEU A 287 0.07 -13.71 -7.88
CA LEU A 287 -0.13 -13.90 -6.45
C LEU A 287 -1.30 -13.06 -5.92
N ALA A 288 -1.37 -11.79 -6.32
CA ALA A 288 -2.44 -10.87 -5.95
C ALA A 288 -3.78 -11.36 -6.52
N ARG A 289 -3.84 -11.72 -7.80
CA ARG A 289 -5.04 -12.26 -8.45
C ARG A 289 -5.56 -13.50 -7.72
N ALA A 290 -4.70 -14.49 -7.47
CA ALA A 290 -5.09 -15.72 -6.77
C ALA A 290 -5.56 -15.48 -5.33
N SER A 291 -5.13 -14.37 -4.69
CA SER A 291 -5.63 -13.94 -3.39
C SER A 291 -7.00 -13.27 -3.49
N LEU A 292 -7.14 -12.30 -4.40
CA LEU A 292 -8.36 -11.50 -4.58
C LEU A 292 -9.53 -12.30 -5.16
N GLU A 293 -9.26 -13.25 -6.07
CA GLU A 293 -10.29 -14.12 -6.67
C GLU A 293 -11.04 -14.96 -5.64
N LYS A 294 -10.36 -15.41 -4.58
CA LYS A 294 -10.97 -16.19 -3.50
C LYS A 294 -12.03 -15.39 -2.74
N ASP A 295 -11.83 -14.08 -2.64
CA ASP A 295 -12.73 -13.19 -1.89
C ASP A 295 -13.79 -12.56 -2.82
N CYS A 296 -13.54 -12.56 -4.13
CA CYS A 296 -14.47 -12.04 -5.14
C CYS A 296 -15.64 -13.00 -5.46
N LEU A 297 -15.72 -14.15 -4.77
CA LEU A 297 -16.80 -15.14 -4.92
C LEU A 297 -18.16 -14.51 -4.58
N GLY A 298 -18.91 -14.16 -5.62
CA GLY A 298 -20.27 -13.63 -5.51
C GLY A 298 -20.53 -12.31 -6.26
N GLY A 299 -19.54 -11.71 -6.93
CA GLY A 299 -19.74 -10.57 -7.83
C GLY A 299 -20.32 -9.30 -7.17
N ARG A 300 -20.26 -9.20 -5.84
CA ARG A 300 -20.90 -8.13 -5.08
C ARG A 300 -20.16 -6.79 -5.14
N SER A 301 -18.90 -6.79 -5.59
CA SER A 301 -18.08 -5.59 -5.72
C SER A 301 -17.53 -5.48 -7.14
N ILE A 302 -18.05 -4.49 -7.87
CA ILE A 302 -17.60 -4.17 -9.24
C ILE A 302 -16.13 -3.79 -9.27
N LEU A 303 -15.65 -3.06 -8.25
CA LEU A 303 -14.25 -2.64 -8.14
C LEU A 303 -13.30 -3.83 -8.03
N LEU A 304 -13.69 -4.86 -7.26
CA LEU A 304 -12.89 -6.08 -7.12
C LEU A 304 -12.89 -6.92 -8.41
N ALA A 305 -14.04 -7.04 -9.06
CA ALA A 305 -14.16 -7.76 -10.33
C ALA A 305 -13.32 -7.09 -11.43
N ASP A 306 -13.34 -5.76 -11.50
CA ASP A 306 -12.52 -4.98 -12.44
C ASP A 306 -11.02 -5.15 -12.15
N ALA A 307 -10.61 -5.01 -10.89
CA ALA A 307 -9.22 -5.22 -10.48
C ALA A 307 -8.72 -6.63 -10.83
N VAL A 308 -9.50 -7.68 -10.55
CA VAL A 308 -9.17 -9.06 -10.92
C VAL A 308 -9.07 -9.21 -12.44
N GLY A 309 -9.98 -8.59 -13.20
CA GLY A 309 -9.96 -8.58 -14.66
C GLY A 309 -8.70 -7.93 -15.22
N VAL A 310 -8.27 -6.80 -14.65
CA VAL A 310 -7.00 -6.15 -15.00
C VAL A 310 -5.82 -7.06 -14.70
N LEU A 311 -5.74 -7.64 -13.50
CA LEU A 311 -4.64 -8.53 -13.12
C LEU A 311 -4.57 -9.78 -14.03
N LYS A 312 -5.72 -10.31 -14.44
CA LYS A 312 -5.78 -11.44 -15.38
C LYS A 312 -5.18 -11.08 -16.75
N LYS A 313 -5.54 -9.92 -17.31
CA LYS A 313 -4.95 -9.43 -18.58
C LYS A 313 -3.45 -9.20 -18.46
N LEU A 314 -3.00 -8.68 -17.32
CA LEU A 314 -1.58 -8.48 -17.02
C LEU A 314 -0.82 -9.79 -16.86
N GLU A 315 -1.47 -10.89 -16.48
CA GLU A 315 -0.86 -12.22 -16.45
C GLU A 315 -0.78 -12.84 -17.86
N GLU A 316 -1.85 -12.70 -18.64
CA GLU A 316 -2.00 -13.32 -19.97
C GLU A 316 -1.08 -12.72 -21.04
N GLY A 317 -0.50 -11.55 -20.79
CA GLY A 317 0.46 -10.94 -21.70
C GLY A 317 -0.09 -9.77 -22.51
N ASP A 318 -1.40 -9.52 -22.46
CA ASP A 318 -2.11 -8.62 -23.38
C ASP A 318 -1.64 -7.17 -23.33
N ASN A 319 -1.18 -6.69 -22.16
CA ASN A 319 -0.65 -5.34 -22.01
C ASN A 319 0.87 -5.23 -22.17
N TYR A 320 1.61 -6.34 -22.32
CA TYR A 320 3.07 -6.27 -22.58
C TYR A 320 3.39 -5.81 -24.00
N ARG A 321 2.41 -5.79 -24.90
CA ARG A 321 2.53 -5.13 -26.22
C ARG A 321 2.38 -3.61 -26.14
N ARG A 322 2.06 -3.08 -24.96
CA ARG A 322 1.74 -1.65 -24.72
C ARG A 322 2.81 -1.00 -23.84
N PHE A 323 4.04 -1.49 -23.93
CA PHE A 323 5.26 -0.96 -23.34
C PHE A 323 6.40 -1.20 -24.33
#